data_AF-A0A9P5UXW2-F1
#
_entry.id   AF-A0A9P5UXW2-F1
#
_cell.length_a   1.000
_cell.length_b   1.000
_cell.length_c   1.000
_cell.angle_alpha   90.00
_cell.angle_beta   90.00
_cell.angle_gamma   90.00
#
_symmetry.space_group_name_H-M   'P 1'
#
loop_
_entity.id
_entity.type
_entity.pdbx_description
1 polymer ?
#
loop_
_entity_poly.entity_id
_entity_poly.type
_entity_poly.pdbx_seq_one_letter_code
_entity_poly.pdbx_strand_id
1 'polypeptide(L)'
;MHVNTFPTEDTKHRAERVEKRRGGNAANAAEVLGQDSRTKVWYMSSLPSPAASKMLLRALEENNVKTEACVFHSSQHAPPQAYIISAGNTGTRTIISHSTLPDLTLDEFVKKFDASCMRFSSDIVGMGCPFRWIHFEGRGADVSRMIEYVESVYIRQGWRHKLTISVEFEKGDRPGIQRLLQQADVCFFSKLYAETLGFDRPEDFLSSVGEFCKPTATLFCCWGAAGAVGLHLESRTRFSSSAGVISMVVDTVGAGDTFIAGMILALGVRGYDIGRSLRFACELASLKCSQYGFKGLLQSISRGT
;
A
#
# COMPACT_ATOMS: atom_id res chain seq x y z
N MET A 1 -10.13 18.54 7.10
CA MET A 1 -11.17 19.54 7.41
C MET A 1 -11.99 19.81 6.16
N HIS A 2 -13.30 20.02 6.33
CA HIS A 2 -14.25 20.29 5.26
C HIS A 2 -14.69 21.74 5.34
N VAL A 3 -14.70 22.41 4.19
CA VAL A 3 -15.12 23.79 4.00
C VAL A 3 -16.03 23.86 2.78
N ASN A 4 -16.98 24.80 2.74
CA ASN A 4 -17.83 24.96 1.56
C ASN A 4 -16.98 25.35 0.33
N THR A 5 -16.12 26.35 0.48
CA THR A 5 -15.23 26.87 -0.56
C THR A 5 -13.79 26.84 -0.08
N PHE A 6 -12.82 26.71 -1.00
CA PHE A 6 -11.42 26.82 -0.63
C PHE A 6 -11.13 28.17 0.03
N PRO A 7 -10.27 28.19 1.07
CA PRO A 7 -9.93 29.42 1.75
C PRO A 7 -9.11 30.31 0.81
N THR A 8 -9.40 31.61 0.83
CA THR A 8 -8.59 32.59 0.12
C THR A 8 -7.34 32.90 0.96
N GLU A 9 -6.22 33.21 0.31
CA GLU A 9 -5.02 33.65 1.02
C GLU A 9 -5.33 34.83 1.95
N ASP A 10 -4.76 34.82 3.15
CA ASP A 10 -4.94 35.83 4.20
C ASP A 10 -6.40 36.06 4.65
N THR A 11 -7.23 34.99 4.65
CA THR A 11 -8.61 35.06 5.13
C THR A 11 -8.93 34.05 6.23
N LYS A 12 -9.94 34.37 7.05
CA LYS A 12 -10.41 33.52 8.14
C LYS A 12 -11.64 32.74 7.74
N HIS A 13 -11.55 31.41 7.80
CA HIS A 13 -12.66 30.50 7.52
C HIS A 13 -13.00 29.63 8.73
N ARG A 14 -14.29 29.32 8.89
CA ARG A 14 -14.77 28.29 9.82
C ARG A 14 -14.94 26.99 9.06
N ALA A 15 -14.31 25.92 9.51
CA ALA A 15 -14.55 24.58 8.97
C ALA A 15 -15.96 24.10 9.34
N GLU A 16 -16.64 23.47 8.40
CA GLU A 16 -17.95 22.84 8.61
C GLU A 16 -17.80 21.56 9.44
N ARG A 17 -16.74 20.80 9.16
CA ARG A 17 -16.42 19.55 9.84
C ARG A 17 -14.91 19.36 9.91
N VAL A 18 -14.43 18.86 11.04
CA VAL A 18 -13.04 18.45 11.22
C VAL A 18 -13.01 16.98 11.55
N GLU A 19 -12.12 16.26 10.87
CA GLU A 19 -11.90 14.84 11.11
C GLU A 19 -10.40 14.61 11.21
N LYS A 20 -10.04 13.69 12.10
CA LYS A 20 -8.68 13.18 12.24
C LYS A 20 -8.70 11.70 11.87
N ARG A 21 -7.87 11.33 10.90
CA ARG A 21 -7.78 9.96 10.39
C ARG A 21 -6.33 9.49 10.42
N ARG A 22 -6.14 8.17 10.54
CA ARG A 22 -4.84 7.52 10.37
C ARG A 22 -4.55 7.43 8.87
N GLY A 23 -3.28 7.56 8.50
CA GLY A 23 -2.80 7.33 7.14
C GLY A 23 -1.59 6.41 7.12
N GLY A 24 -0.94 6.33 5.95
CA GLY A 24 0.20 5.48 5.68
C GLY A 24 -0.20 4.25 4.89
N ASN A 25 0.18 4.20 3.62
CA ASN A 25 -0.33 3.22 2.66
C ASN A 25 0.01 1.79 3.10
N ALA A 26 1.29 1.54 3.39
CA ALA A 26 1.76 0.25 3.90
C ALA A 26 1.10 -0.13 5.24
N ALA A 27 0.83 0.84 6.11
CA ALA A 27 0.20 0.59 7.41
C ALA A 27 -1.31 0.28 7.30
N ASN A 28 -1.98 0.85 6.30
CA ASN A 28 -3.37 0.54 6.01
C ASN A 28 -3.49 -0.85 5.36
N ALA A 29 -2.64 -1.15 4.38
CA ALA A 29 -2.59 -2.47 3.75
C ALA A 29 -2.28 -3.58 4.77
N ALA A 30 -1.34 -3.34 5.69
CA ALA A 30 -1.00 -4.28 6.75
C ALA A 30 -2.17 -4.56 7.71
N GLU A 31 -2.93 -3.52 8.12
CA GLU A 31 -4.11 -3.70 8.98
C GLU A 31 -5.18 -4.57 8.29
N VAL A 32 -5.40 -4.39 6.99
CA VAL A 32 -6.35 -5.22 6.22
C VAL A 32 -5.85 -6.66 6.10
N LEU A 33 -4.57 -6.86 5.76
CA LEU A 33 -3.98 -8.19 5.62
C LEU A 33 -4.05 -8.98 6.92
N GLY A 34 -3.72 -8.34 8.05
CA GLY A 34 -3.66 -9.00 9.36
C GLY A 34 -5.02 -9.50 9.89
N GLN A 35 -6.12 -9.11 9.26
CA GLN A 35 -7.46 -9.64 9.56
C GLN A 35 -7.66 -11.07 9.05
N ASP A 36 -6.83 -11.56 8.11
CA ASP A 36 -6.89 -12.95 7.63
C ASP A 36 -5.96 -13.85 8.45
N SER A 37 -6.53 -14.82 9.17
CA SER A 37 -5.79 -15.73 10.06
C SER A 37 -4.76 -16.62 9.36
N ARG A 38 -4.81 -16.73 8.03
CA ARG A 38 -3.82 -17.46 7.23
C ARG A 38 -2.55 -16.65 7.00
N THR A 39 -2.58 -15.34 7.26
CA THR A 39 -1.43 -14.45 7.06
C THR A 39 -0.62 -14.29 8.35
N LYS A 40 0.69 -14.07 8.18
CA LYS A 40 1.58 -13.57 9.24
C LYS A 40 2.19 -12.28 8.73
N VAL A 41 1.62 -11.15 9.11
CA VAL A 41 1.98 -9.84 8.56
C VAL A 41 3.01 -9.16 9.43
N TRP A 42 4.05 -8.64 8.81
CA TRP A 42 5.03 -7.76 9.45
C TRP A 42 4.92 -6.37 8.84
N TYR A 43 4.97 -5.36 9.68
CA TYR A 43 5.01 -3.96 9.27
C TYR A 43 6.38 -3.37 9.62
N MET A 44 7.03 -2.77 8.62
CA MET A 44 8.31 -2.10 8.76
C MET A 44 8.18 -0.67 8.28
N SER A 45 8.53 0.28 9.14
CA SER A 45 8.54 1.71 8.84
C SER A 45 9.46 2.43 9.81
N SER A 46 9.97 3.58 9.37
CA SER A 46 10.44 4.63 10.26
C SER A 46 9.25 5.19 11.05
N LEU A 47 9.40 5.33 12.37
CA LEU A 47 8.39 5.82 13.30
C LEU A 47 9.01 6.79 14.32
N PRO A 48 8.26 7.79 14.82
CA PRO A 48 8.68 8.56 15.99
C PRO A 48 8.71 7.65 17.23
N SER A 49 9.07 8.20 18.40
CA SER A 49 9.14 7.42 19.65
C SER A 49 7.94 6.48 19.87
N PRO A 50 8.12 5.33 20.56
CA PRO A 50 7.02 4.38 20.79
C PRO A 50 5.79 5.02 21.45
N ALA A 51 5.98 6.01 22.32
CA ALA A 51 4.90 6.76 22.93
C ALA A 51 4.07 7.56 21.90
N ALA A 52 4.74 8.25 20.96
CA ALA A 52 4.10 8.99 19.88
C ALA A 52 3.43 8.06 18.84
N SER A 53 3.93 6.83 18.70
CA SER A 53 3.43 5.82 17.75
C SER A 53 2.35 4.90 18.35
N LYS A 54 2.03 5.02 19.64
CA LYS A 54 1.19 4.08 20.39
C LYS A 54 -0.16 3.76 19.75
N MET A 55 -0.84 4.76 19.18
CA MET A 55 -2.15 4.56 18.55
C MET A 55 -2.05 3.71 17.28
N LEU A 56 -1.02 3.96 16.46
CA LEU A 56 -0.76 3.19 15.24
C LEU A 56 -0.39 1.75 15.60
N LEU A 57 0.56 1.57 16.53
CA LEU A 57 1.04 0.26 16.94
C LEU A 57 -0.11 -0.61 17.47
N ARG A 58 -0.95 -0.06 18.36
CA ARG A 58 -2.14 -0.77 18.86
C ARG A 58 -3.08 -1.21 17.76
N ALA A 59 -3.41 -0.33 16.82
CA ALA A 59 -4.32 -0.67 15.71
C ALA A 59 -3.77 -1.81 14.84
N LEU A 60 -2.45 -1.82 14.60
CA LEU A 60 -1.79 -2.88 13.86
C LEU A 60 -1.75 -4.21 14.65
N GLU A 61 -1.32 -4.15 15.91
CA GLU A 61 -1.16 -5.32 16.79
C GLU A 61 -2.52 -5.98 17.12
N GLU A 62 -3.58 -5.20 17.33
CA GLU A 62 -4.96 -5.70 17.49
C GLU A 62 -5.46 -6.44 16.25
N ASN A 63 -4.88 -6.18 15.07
CA ASN A 63 -5.13 -6.90 13.82
C ASN A 63 -3.99 -7.88 13.50
N ASN A 64 -3.29 -8.43 14.49
CA ASN A 64 -2.26 -9.47 14.33
C ASN A 64 -1.06 -9.08 13.45
N VAL A 65 -0.78 -7.78 13.29
CA VAL A 65 0.39 -7.29 12.56
C VAL A 65 1.57 -7.15 13.52
N LYS A 66 2.69 -7.79 13.18
CA LYS A 66 3.95 -7.67 13.92
C LYS A 66 4.63 -6.34 13.60
N THR A 67 4.91 -5.54 14.62
CA THR A 67 5.47 -4.18 14.51
C THR A 67 6.94 -4.10 14.93
N GLU A 68 7.56 -5.21 15.36
CA GLU A 68 8.93 -5.18 15.90
C GLU A 68 10.00 -4.84 14.84
N ALA A 69 9.64 -4.98 13.56
CA ALA A 69 10.45 -4.57 12.43
C ALA A 69 10.55 -3.04 12.29
N CYS A 70 9.67 -2.25 12.92
CA CYS A 70 9.73 -0.80 12.86
C CYS A 70 11.01 -0.22 13.50
N VAL A 71 11.45 0.92 12.96
CA VAL A 71 12.60 1.69 13.42
C VAL A 71 12.09 2.93 14.13
N PHE A 72 12.51 3.12 15.38
CA PHE A 72 12.02 4.19 16.24
C PHE A 72 13.07 5.28 16.38
N HIS A 73 12.69 6.51 16.05
CA HIS A 73 13.53 7.70 16.26
C HIS A 73 13.12 8.37 17.57
N SER A 74 13.89 8.11 18.64
CA SER A 74 13.59 8.57 20.01
C SER A 74 13.54 10.09 20.15
N SER A 75 14.27 10.83 19.32
CA SER A 75 14.26 12.30 19.30
C SER A 75 13.04 12.91 18.60
N GLN A 76 12.24 12.09 17.88
CA GLN A 76 11.05 12.54 17.17
C GLN A 76 9.80 12.22 18.00
N HIS A 77 8.99 13.26 18.25
CA HIS A 77 7.86 13.19 19.18
C HIS A 77 6.50 13.33 18.50
N ALA A 78 6.46 13.49 17.18
CA ALA A 78 5.24 13.58 16.41
C ALA A 78 5.33 12.66 15.18
N PRO A 79 4.25 11.92 14.84
CA PRO A 79 4.18 11.20 13.58
C PRO A 79 4.07 12.18 12.40
N PRO A 80 4.36 11.73 11.17
CA PRO A 80 4.05 12.47 9.96
C PRO A 80 2.58 12.92 9.97
N GLN A 81 2.33 14.17 9.59
CA GLN A 81 1.00 14.78 9.59
C GLN A 81 0.64 15.24 8.17
N ALA A 82 -0.63 15.16 7.84
CA ALA A 82 -1.17 15.77 6.64
C ALA A 82 -2.42 16.57 7.00
N TYR A 83 -2.45 17.82 6.56
CA TYR A 83 -3.59 18.71 6.67
C TYR A 83 -4.33 18.70 5.33
N ILE A 84 -5.52 18.13 5.34
CA ILE A 84 -6.35 18.01 4.13
C ILE A 84 -7.47 19.03 4.22
N ILE A 85 -7.55 19.94 3.26
CA ILE A 85 -8.66 20.87 3.07
C ILE A 85 -9.49 20.34 1.92
N SER A 86 -10.75 20.00 2.17
CA SER A 86 -11.69 19.54 1.15
C SER A 86 -12.77 20.60 0.95
N ALA A 87 -12.93 21.05 -0.30
CA ALA A 87 -13.93 22.04 -0.69
C ALA A 87 -15.17 21.33 -1.24
N GLY A 88 -16.32 21.52 -0.58
CA GLY A 88 -17.57 20.85 -0.94
C GLY A 88 -18.15 21.34 -2.27
N ASN A 89 -18.03 22.64 -2.56
CA ASN A 89 -18.59 23.26 -3.76
C ASN A 89 -17.94 22.80 -5.07
N THR A 90 -16.65 22.47 -5.04
CA THR A 90 -15.87 22.01 -6.21
C THR A 90 -15.55 20.52 -6.17
N GLY A 91 -15.72 19.85 -5.02
CA GLY A 91 -15.35 18.46 -4.81
C GLY A 91 -13.83 18.21 -4.78
N THR A 92 -13.01 19.25 -4.75
CA THR A 92 -11.55 19.17 -4.79
C THR A 92 -10.93 19.12 -3.38
N ARG A 93 -9.67 18.72 -3.29
CA ARG A 93 -8.91 18.70 -2.04
C ARG A 93 -7.48 19.21 -2.22
N THR A 94 -6.96 19.86 -1.19
CA THR A 94 -5.55 20.24 -1.07
C THR A 94 -4.95 19.52 0.13
N ILE A 95 -3.76 18.94 -0.04
CA ILE A 95 -3.06 18.17 0.99
C ILE A 95 -1.74 18.87 1.28
N ILE A 96 -1.56 19.31 2.53
CA ILE A 96 -0.31 19.87 3.03
C ILE A 96 0.32 18.85 3.97
N SER A 97 1.39 18.21 3.53
CA SER A 97 2.11 17.21 4.32
C SER A 97 3.25 17.85 5.11
N HIS A 98 3.39 17.47 6.37
CA HIS A 98 4.51 17.85 7.22
C HIS A 98 5.09 16.61 7.89
N SER A 99 6.37 16.35 7.62
CA SER A 99 7.13 15.28 8.27
C SER A 99 8.58 15.74 8.44
N THR A 100 9.09 15.63 9.66
CA THR A 100 10.53 15.74 9.98
C THR A 100 11.15 14.37 10.20
N LEU A 101 10.36 13.30 10.09
CA LEU A 101 10.81 11.94 10.27
C LEU A 101 11.58 11.51 9.01
N PRO A 102 12.83 11.03 9.15
CA PRO A 102 13.58 10.52 8.00
C PRO A 102 12.90 9.25 7.47
N ASP A 103 12.96 9.06 6.15
CA ASP A 103 12.62 7.78 5.55
C ASP A 103 13.60 6.69 6.04
N LEU A 104 13.17 5.43 5.94
CA LEU A 104 13.97 4.28 6.35
C LEU A 104 15.23 4.17 5.49
N THR A 105 16.40 4.10 6.13
CA THR A 105 17.67 3.90 5.42
C THR A 105 17.91 2.42 5.09
N LEU A 106 18.81 2.15 4.14
CA LEU A 106 19.19 0.77 3.81
C LEU A 106 19.73 0.00 5.03
N ASP A 107 20.62 0.61 5.82
CA ASP A 107 21.27 -0.08 6.95
C ASP A 107 20.26 -0.45 8.05
N GLU A 108 19.32 0.46 8.32
CA GLU A 108 18.22 0.21 9.24
C GLU A 108 17.31 -0.91 8.73
N PHE A 109 16.97 -0.89 7.43
CA PHE A 109 16.20 -1.95 6.78
C PHE A 109 16.90 -3.30 6.92
N VAL A 110 18.18 -3.41 6.52
CA VAL A 110 18.97 -4.65 6.58
C VAL A 110 18.95 -5.23 7.99
N LYS A 111 19.27 -4.41 9.00
CA LYS A 111 19.30 -4.84 10.39
C LYS A 111 17.94 -5.40 10.86
N LYS A 112 16.85 -4.72 10.52
CA LYS A 112 15.50 -5.14 10.93
C LYS A 112 15.00 -6.33 10.13
N PHE A 113 15.31 -6.39 8.84
CA PHE A 113 14.96 -7.49 7.96
C PHE A 113 15.62 -8.79 8.40
N ASP A 114 16.93 -8.77 8.63
CA ASP A 114 17.69 -9.94 9.09
C ASP A 114 17.20 -10.42 10.46
N ALA A 115 16.97 -9.49 11.40
CA ALA A 115 16.40 -9.81 12.71
C ALA A 115 15.01 -10.46 12.60
N SER A 116 14.17 -10.00 11.65
CA SER A 116 12.85 -10.57 11.42
C SER A 116 12.94 -11.96 10.78
N CYS A 117 13.88 -12.17 9.86
CA CYS A 117 14.15 -13.49 9.27
C CYS A 117 14.62 -14.51 10.33
N MET A 118 15.53 -14.12 11.23
CA MET A 118 16.00 -15.00 12.31
C MET A 118 14.88 -15.43 13.27
N ARG A 119 13.98 -14.50 13.61
CA ARG A 119 12.81 -14.81 14.47
C ARG A 119 11.80 -15.73 13.80
N PHE A 120 11.67 -15.66 12.49
CA PHE A 120 10.82 -16.61 11.76
C PHE A 120 11.39 -18.04 11.84
N SER A 121 12.71 -18.18 11.75
CA SER A 121 13.40 -19.47 11.83
C SER A 121 13.30 -20.16 13.20
N SER A 122 13.06 -19.42 14.29
CA SER A 122 12.86 -20.03 15.62
C SER A 122 11.47 -20.65 15.81
N ASP A 123 10.48 -20.27 14.99
CA ASP A 123 9.09 -20.73 15.12
C ASP A 123 8.79 -22.01 14.31
N ILE A 124 9.72 -22.46 13.44
CA ILE A 124 9.56 -23.62 12.55
C ILE A 124 10.83 -24.47 12.59
N VAL A 125 10.69 -25.78 12.83
CA VAL A 125 11.81 -26.74 12.72
C VAL A 125 12.22 -26.85 11.24
N GLY A 126 13.22 -26.05 10.85
CA GLY A 126 13.78 -26.00 9.49
C GLY A 126 13.94 -24.55 9.00
N MET A 127 15.05 -24.27 8.29
CA MET A 127 15.35 -22.96 7.67
C MET A 127 14.36 -22.66 6.53
N GLY A 128 13.12 -22.35 6.86
CA GLY A 128 12.07 -21.98 5.90
C GLY A 128 12.27 -20.58 5.35
N CYS A 129 11.75 -20.35 4.14
CA CYS A 129 11.68 -19.02 3.53
C CYS A 129 10.80 -18.09 4.41
N PRO A 130 11.33 -16.99 4.96
CA PRO A 130 10.65 -16.22 6.01
C PRO A 130 9.47 -15.41 5.47
N PHE A 131 9.60 -14.84 4.28
CA PHE A 131 8.56 -14.07 3.62
C PHE A 131 8.34 -14.62 2.22
N ARG A 132 7.08 -14.90 1.87
CA ARG A 132 6.71 -15.28 0.49
C ARG A 132 6.32 -14.09 -0.36
N TRP A 133 5.97 -12.98 0.30
CA TRP A 133 5.58 -11.74 -0.34
C TRP A 133 6.16 -10.57 0.45
N ILE A 134 6.81 -9.63 -0.23
CA ILE A 134 7.26 -8.37 0.35
C ILE A 134 6.71 -7.22 -0.49
N HIS A 135 5.99 -6.30 0.15
CA HIS A 135 5.41 -5.13 -0.48
C HIS A 135 6.17 -3.88 -0.05
N PHE A 136 6.53 -3.03 -1.02
CA PHE A 136 7.18 -1.75 -0.80
C PHE A 136 6.30 -0.60 -1.29
N GLU A 137 6.15 0.43 -0.47
CA GLU A 137 5.71 1.74 -0.95
C GLU A 137 6.90 2.39 -1.69
N GLY A 138 6.71 2.80 -2.94
CA GLY A 138 7.74 3.42 -3.77
C GLY A 138 8.12 4.83 -3.30
N ARG A 139 8.91 4.93 -2.22
CA ARG A 139 9.23 6.20 -1.56
C ARG A 139 10.56 6.86 -1.93
N GLY A 140 11.38 6.26 -2.80
CA GLY A 140 12.62 6.89 -3.26
C GLY A 140 13.72 5.88 -3.58
N ALA A 141 14.95 6.36 -3.72
CA ALA A 141 16.08 5.58 -4.21
C ALA A 141 16.51 4.40 -3.32
N ASP A 142 16.38 4.51 -1.99
CA ASP A 142 16.81 3.44 -1.09
C ASP A 142 15.94 2.18 -1.18
N VAL A 143 14.68 2.29 -1.60
CA VAL A 143 13.80 1.13 -1.83
C VAL A 143 14.41 0.18 -2.87
N SER A 144 15.07 0.72 -3.90
CA SER A 144 15.77 -0.09 -4.92
C SER A 144 16.85 -0.96 -4.29
N ARG A 145 17.63 -0.35 -3.39
CA ARG A 145 18.74 -1.02 -2.69
C ARG A 145 18.23 -2.03 -1.67
N MET A 146 17.10 -1.75 -1.02
CA MET A 146 16.43 -2.70 -0.12
C MET A 146 15.96 -3.95 -0.91
N ILE A 147 15.36 -3.75 -2.08
CA ILE A 147 14.96 -4.86 -2.95
C ILE A 147 16.19 -5.66 -3.42
N GLU A 148 17.25 -4.99 -3.87
CA GLU A 148 18.52 -5.64 -4.24
C GLU A 148 19.08 -6.48 -3.09
N TYR A 149 19.04 -5.97 -1.86
CA TYR A 149 19.48 -6.71 -0.69
C TYR A 149 18.63 -7.98 -0.46
N VAL A 150 17.30 -7.84 -0.43
CA VAL A 150 16.36 -8.95 -0.28
C VAL A 150 16.58 -10.01 -1.35
N GLU A 151 16.65 -9.60 -2.61
CA GLU A 151 16.94 -10.45 -3.77
C GLU A 151 18.24 -11.22 -3.56
N SER A 152 19.31 -10.54 -3.15
CA SER A 152 20.61 -11.18 -2.90
C SER A 152 20.54 -12.24 -1.81
N VAL A 153 19.81 -11.98 -0.71
CA VAL A 153 19.60 -12.94 0.38
C VAL A 153 18.83 -14.15 -0.14
N TYR A 154 17.73 -13.92 -0.87
CA TYR A 154 16.85 -14.98 -1.35
C TYR A 154 17.49 -15.83 -2.43
N ILE A 155 18.33 -15.25 -3.28
CA ILE A 155 19.13 -16.00 -4.26
C ILE A 155 20.14 -16.89 -3.54
N ARG A 156 20.92 -16.35 -2.59
CA ARG A 156 21.92 -17.13 -1.83
C ARG A 156 21.29 -18.30 -1.06
N GLN A 157 20.07 -18.13 -0.56
CA GLN A 157 19.34 -19.17 0.17
C GLN A 157 18.54 -20.11 -0.74
N GLY A 158 18.53 -19.90 -2.06
CA GLY A 158 17.73 -20.69 -3.00
C GLY A 158 16.22 -20.49 -2.85
N TRP A 159 15.78 -19.38 -2.24
CA TRP A 159 14.38 -19.06 -1.97
C TRP A 159 13.75 -18.11 -2.99
N ARG A 160 14.51 -17.59 -3.96
CA ARG A 160 13.99 -16.56 -4.88
C ARG A 160 12.71 -16.96 -5.61
N HIS A 161 12.58 -18.23 -6.01
CA HIS A 161 11.38 -18.78 -6.65
C HIS A 161 10.13 -18.81 -5.74
N LYS A 162 10.29 -18.56 -4.43
CA LYS A 162 9.21 -18.51 -3.43
C LYS A 162 8.79 -17.08 -3.08
N LEU A 163 9.53 -16.08 -3.57
CA LEU A 163 9.33 -14.67 -3.25
C LEU A 163 8.59 -13.96 -4.38
N THR A 164 7.56 -13.21 -3.98
CA THR A 164 6.94 -12.17 -4.80
C THR A 164 7.29 -10.81 -4.22
N ILE A 165 7.89 -9.94 -5.04
CA ILE A 165 8.11 -8.53 -4.70
C ILE A 165 7.04 -7.69 -5.37
N SER A 166 6.35 -6.87 -4.59
CA SER A 166 5.38 -5.91 -5.14
C SER A 166 5.72 -4.48 -4.74
N VAL A 167 5.45 -3.54 -5.63
CA VAL A 167 5.75 -2.12 -5.41
C VAL A 167 4.52 -1.27 -5.73
N GLU A 168 4.20 -0.34 -4.83
CA GLU A 168 3.21 0.71 -5.07
C GLU A 168 3.87 1.97 -5.65
N PHE A 169 3.27 2.49 -6.72
CA PHE A 169 3.65 3.69 -7.44
C PHE A 169 2.52 4.73 -7.33
N GLU A 170 2.59 5.57 -6.29
CA GLU A 170 1.53 6.56 -6.00
C GLU A 170 1.73 7.90 -6.75
N LYS A 171 2.98 8.37 -6.86
CA LYS A 171 3.34 9.63 -7.54
C LYS A 171 4.49 9.44 -8.53
N GLY A 172 4.32 9.96 -9.75
CA GLY A 172 5.24 9.76 -10.87
C GLY A 172 6.53 10.58 -10.82
N ASP A 173 6.58 11.61 -9.99
CA ASP A 173 7.65 12.62 -9.95
C ASP A 173 8.78 12.30 -8.95
N ARG A 174 8.68 11.19 -8.21
CA ARG A 174 9.68 10.83 -7.20
C ARG A 174 11.00 10.38 -7.85
N PRO A 175 12.15 11.01 -7.52
CA PRO A 175 13.44 10.60 -8.07
C PRO A 175 13.77 9.12 -7.77
N GLY A 176 14.21 8.40 -8.80
CA GLY A 176 14.69 7.02 -8.68
C GLY A 176 13.59 5.95 -8.67
N ILE A 177 12.31 6.33 -8.69
CA ILE A 177 11.19 5.38 -8.65
C ILE A 177 11.14 4.48 -9.90
N GLN A 178 11.68 4.96 -11.04
CA GLN A 178 11.72 4.22 -12.30
C GLN A 178 12.54 2.93 -12.20
N ARG A 179 13.58 2.89 -11.35
CA ARG A 179 14.38 1.67 -11.14
C ARG A 179 13.54 0.53 -10.57
N LEU A 180 12.53 0.86 -9.76
CA LEU A 180 11.66 -0.13 -9.11
C LEU A 180 10.79 -0.89 -10.13
N LEU A 181 10.51 -0.31 -11.30
CA LEU A 181 9.72 -0.95 -12.37
C LEU A 181 10.39 -2.25 -12.84
N GLN A 182 11.72 -2.28 -12.88
CA GLN A 182 12.52 -3.44 -13.26
C GLN A 182 12.75 -4.43 -12.11
N GLN A 183 12.31 -4.11 -10.90
CA GLN A 183 12.55 -4.91 -9.69
C GLN A 183 11.29 -5.57 -9.14
N ALA A 184 10.11 -5.03 -9.43
CA ALA A 184 8.84 -5.57 -8.97
C ALA A 184 8.36 -6.75 -9.85
N ASP A 185 7.82 -7.78 -9.22
CA ASP A 185 7.07 -8.86 -9.86
C ASP A 185 5.58 -8.46 -10.03
N VAL A 186 5.08 -7.61 -9.13
CA VAL A 186 3.74 -7.01 -9.20
C VAL A 186 3.81 -5.49 -8.99
N CYS A 187 3.29 -4.71 -9.93
CA CYS A 187 3.27 -3.25 -9.84
C CYS A 187 1.84 -2.74 -9.59
N PHE A 188 1.67 -1.89 -8.59
CA PHE A 188 0.40 -1.22 -8.31
C PHE A 188 0.55 0.27 -8.60
N PHE A 189 -0.20 0.80 -9.56
CA PHE A 189 -0.19 2.20 -9.94
C PHE A 189 -1.46 2.92 -9.50
N SER A 190 -1.31 4.14 -9.01
CA SER A 190 -2.43 5.02 -8.77
C SER A 190 -2.89 5.72 -10.06
N LYS A 191 -4.16 6.16 -10.08
CA LYS A 191 -4.66 7.08 -11.10
C LYS A 191 -3.79 8.34 -11.22
N LEU A 192 -3.39 8.91 -10.08
CA LEU A 192 -2.53 10.11 -10.03
C LEU A 192 -1.20 9.88 -10.75
N TYR A 193 -0.58 8.71 -10.56
CA TYR A 193 0.68 8.35 -11.22
C TYR A 193 0.53 8.38 -12.75
N ALA A 194 -0.54 7.78 -13.27
CA ALA A 194 -0.83 7.77 -14.70
C ALA A 194 -1.11 9.18 -15.23
N GLU A 195 -1.92 9.97 -14.52
CA GLU A 195 -2.27 11.35 -14.88
C GLU A 195 -1.05 12.28 -14.89
N THR A 196 -0.12 12.13 -13.95
CA THR A 196 1.15 12.88 -13.94
C THR A 196 1.98 12.63 -15.21
N LEU A 197 1.83 11.46 -15.84
CA LEU A 197 2.50 11.10 -17.08
C LEU A 197 1.66 11.43 -18.33
N GLY A 198 0.52 12.10 -18.18
CA GLY A 198 -0.33 12.55 -19.27
C GLY A 198 -1.34 11.51 -19.78
N PHE A 199 -1.57 10.43 -19.04
CA PHE A 199 -2.55 9.41 -19.42
C PHE A 199 -3.90 9.66 -18.74
N ASP A 200 -4.98 9.55 -19.51
CA ASP A 200 -6.37 9.64 -19.07
C ASP A 200 -7.10 8.29 -19.06
N ARG A 201 -6.44 7.24 -19.58
CA ARG A 201 -6.94 5.87 -19.64
C ARG A 201 -5.92 4.89 -19.06
N PRO A 202 -6.32 4.04 -18.11
CA PRO A 202 -5.36 3.17 -17.44
C PRO A 202 -4.83 2.05 -18.34
N GLU A 203 -5.57 1.61 -19.37
CA GLU A 203 -5.10 0.59 -20.32
C GLU A 203 -3.97 1.10 -21.22
N ASP A 204 -4.07 2.35 -21.66
CA ASP A 204 -3.06 3.00 -22.48
C ASP A 204 -1.80 3.24 -21.65
N PHE A 205 -1.98 3.69 -20.40
CA PHE A 205 -0.91 3.82 -19.42
C PHE A 205 -0.20 2.48 -19.16
N LEU A 206 -0.94 1.41 -18.83
CA LEU A 206 -0.34 0.09 -18.55
C LEU A 206 0.41 -0.47 -19.76
N SER A 207 -0.08 -0.19 -20.97
CA SER A 207 0.59 -0.61 -22.21
C SER A 207 1.93 0.10 -22.38
N SER A 208 1.99 1.41 -22.09
CA SER A 208 3.21 2.21 -22.20
C SER A 208 4.21 1.92 -21.08
N VAL A 209 3.78 1.95 -19.81
CA VAL A 209 4.69 1.74 -18.66
C VAL A 209 5.25 0.32 -18.64
N GLY A 210 4.52 -0.65 -19.22
CA GLY A 210 4.95 -2.04 -19.31
C GLY A 210 6.25 -2.26 -20.06
N GLU A 211 6.64 -1.36 -20.97
CA GLU A 211 7.93 -1.42 -21.67
C GLU A 211 9.12 -1.21 -20.72
N PHE A 212 8.88 -0.59 -19.56
CA PHE A 212 9.89 -0.30 -18.55
C PHE A 212 9.81 -1.23 -17.34
N CYS A 213 8.96 -2.27 -17.39
CA CYS A 213 8.80 -3.25 -16.32
C CYS A 213 9.54 -4.56 -16.63
N LYS A 214 9.64 -5.48 -15.66
CA LYS A 214 10.08 -6.85 -15.93
C LYS A 214 9.14 -7.51 -16.96
N PRO A 215 9.64 -8.29 -17.94
CA PRO A 215 8.79 -8.99 -18.91
C PRO A 215 7.75 -9.93 -18.30
N THR A 216 8.00 -10.45 -17.10
CA THR A 216 7.10 -11.35 -16.36
C THR A 216 6.20 -10.65 -15.35
N ALA A 217 6.29 -9.31 -15.22
CA ALA A 217 5.53 -8.60 -14.21
C ALA A 217 4.02 -8.58 -14.50
N THR A 218 3.24 -8.47 -13.43
CA THR A 218 1.80 -8.18 -13.51
C THR A 218 1.55 -6.76 -13.00
N LEU A 219 0.93 -5.94 -13.84
CA LEU A 219 0.67 -4.54 -13.56
C LEU A 219 -0.80 -4.34 -13.24
N PHE A 220 -1.10 -3.45 -12.30
CA PHE A 220 -2.45 -3.03 -11.96
C PHE A 220 -2.52 -1.52 -11.85
N CYS A 221 -3.62 -0.92 -12.32
CA CYS A 221 -3.88 0.50 -12.16
C CYS A 221 -5.30 0.71 -11.63
N CYS A 222 -5.41 1.35 -10.46
CA CYS A 222 -6.69 1.69 -9.85
C CYS A 222 -7.23 3.00 -10.39
N TRP A 223 -8.51 3.03 -10.77
CA TRP A 223 -9.19 4.17 -11.39
C TRP A 223 -10.41 4.66 -10.61
N GLY A 224 -10.36 4.55 -9.28
CA GLY A 224 -11.42 5.03 -8.38
C GLY A 224 -12.75 4.29 -8.61
N ALA A 225 -13.84 5.03 -8.81
CA ALA A 225 -15.17 4.46 -9.00
C ALA A 225 -15.31 3.63 -10.31
N ALA A 226 -14.40 3.81 -11.27
CA ALA A 226 -14.36 2.98 -12.48
C ALA A 226 -13.78 1.57 -12.21
N GLY A 227 -13.21 1.33 -11.02
CA GLY A 227 -12.59 0.06 -10.65
C GLY A 227 -11.10 0.04 -10.93
N ALA A 228 -10.59 -1.06 -11.48
CA ALA A 228 -9.18 -1.23 -11.79
C ALA A 228 -8.98 -2.09 -13.04
N VAL A 229 -7.83 -1.90 -13.69
CA VAL A 229 -7.38 -2.70 -14.82
C VAL A 229 -6.04 -3.36 -14.49
N GLY A 230 -5.75 -4.47 -15.14
CA GLY A 230 -4.48 -5.17 -15.03
C GLY A 230 -3.94 -5.67 -16.36
N LEU A 231 -2.63 -5.84 -16.42
CA LEU A 231 -1.90 -6.36 -17.57
C LEU A 231 -0.83 -7.34 -17.09
N HIS A 232 -0.92 -8.60 -17.51
CA HIS A 232 0.16 -9.57 -17.30
C HIS A 232 1.08 -9.55 -18.52
N LEU A 233 2.32 -9.09 -18.36
CA LEU A 233 3.18 -8.71 -19.49
C LEU A 233 3.62 -9.91 -20.34
N GLU A 234 3.93 -11.04 -19.71
CA GLU A 234 4.41 -12.24 -20.42
C GLU A 234 3.33 -12.80 -21.36
N SER A 235 2.12 -13.00 -20.83
CA SER A 235 0.99 -13.49 -21.64
C SER A 235 0.32 -12.40 -22.50
N ARG A 236 0.61 -11.12 -22.24
CA ARG A 236 -0.09 -9.94 -22.76
C ARG A 236 -1.59 -9.91 -22.45
N THR A 237 -2.05 -10.67 -21.46
CA THR A 237 -3.46 -10.75 -21.06
C THR A 237 -3.86 -9.51 -20.27
N ARG A 238 -5.01 -8.93 -20.67
CA ARG A 238 -5.62 -7.78 -20.00
C ARG A 238 -6.75 -8.23 -19.08
N PHE A 239 -6.88 -7.57 -17.94
CA PHE A 239 -7.91 -7.81 -16.95
C PHE A 239 -8.58 -6.49 -16.60
N SER A 240 -9.86 -6.54 -16.27
CA SER A 240 -10.58 -5.39 -15.72
C SER A 240 -11.60 -5.85 -14.70
N SER A 241 -11.88 -5.00 -13.73
CA SER A 241 -13.00 -5.15 -12.82
C SER A 241 -13.54 -3.77 -12.50
N SER A 242 -14.86 -3.62 -12.56
CA SER A 242 -15.53 -2.45 -12.02
C SER A 242 -15.37 -2.39 -10.49
N ALA A 243 -15.55 -1.20 -9.92
CA ALA A 243 -15.71 -1.08 -8.48
C ALA A 243 -16.97 -1.84 -8.03
N GLY A 244 -16.93 -2.37 -6.81
CA GLY A 244 -18.10 -3.00 -6.19
C GLY A 244 -19.21 -1.96 -5.95
N VAL A 245 -20.45 -2.42 -6.05
CA VAL A 245 -21.62 -1.56 -5.82
C VAL A 245 -21.76 -1.29 -4.33
N ILE A 246 -21.80 -0.02 -3.95
CA ILE A 246 -22.05 0.44 -2.57
C ILE A 246 -23.18 1.46 -2.55
N SER A 247 -24.00 1.41 -1.50
CA SER A 247 -25.16 2.31 -1.34
C SER A 247 -24.76 3.74 -0.96
N MET A 248 -23.64 3.90 -0.23
CA MET A 248 -23.16 5.20 0.23
C MET A 248 -21.65 5.20 0.39
N VAL A 249 -21.01 6.29 -0.06
CA VAL A 249 -19.59 6.55 0.22
C VAL A 249 -19.47 7.23 1.58
N VAL A 250 -18.80 6.56 2.52
CA VAL A 250 -18.57 7.03 3.89
C VAL A 250 -17.14 7.56 4.04
N ASP A 251 -16.14 6.77 3.62
CA ASP A 251 -14.73 7.13 3.76
C ASP A 251 -13.87 6.47 2.67
N THR A 252 -13.25 7.25 1.79
CA THR A 252 -12.39 6.75 0.70
C THR A 252 -10.92 6.58 1.08
N VAL A 253 -10.49 6.98 2.29
CA VAL A 253 -9.07 7.01 2.69
C VAL A 253 -8.49 5.61 2.86
N GLY A 254 -7.56 5.22 2.00
CA GLY A 254 -6.97 3.88 2.01
C GLY A 254 -7.78 2.82 1.24
N ALA A 255 -8.68 3.26 0.35
CA ALA A 255 -9.30 2.35 -0.63
C ALA A 255 -8.25 1.70 -1.55
N GLY A 256 -7.24 2.46 -1.99
CA GLY A 256 -6.10 1.93 -2.75
C GLY A 256 -5.28 0.92 -1.94
N ASP A 257 -4.97 1.25 -0.69
CA ASP A 257 -4.24 0.34 0.23
C ASP A 257 -5.02 -0.96 0.47
N THR A 258 -6.35 -0.85 0.57
CA THR A 258 -7.25 -2.00 0.72
C THR A 258 -7.29 -2.85 -0.55
N PHE A 259 -7.28 -2.21 -1.73
CA PHE A 259 -7.14 -2.92 -3.01
C PHE A 259 -5.82 -3.70 -3.05
N ILE A 260 -4.71 -3.07 -2.70
CA ILE A 260 -3.38 -3.72 -2.65
C ILE A 260 -3.41 -4.91 -1.69
N ALA A 261 -3.92 -4.74 -0.48
CA ALA A 261 -4.10 -5.83 0.48
C ALA A 261 -4.97 -6.97 -0.08
N GLY A 262 -6.06 -6.62 -0.76
CA GLY A 262 -6.95 -7.58 -1.42
C GLY A 262 -6.24 -8.40 -2.50
N MET A 263 -5.42 -7.74 -3.33
CA MET A 263 -4.60 -8.39 -4.36
C MET A 263 -3.55 -9.32 -3.76
N ILE A 264 -2.81 -8.86 -2.75
CA ILE A 264 -1.81 -9.67 -2.03
C ILE A 264 -2.47 -10.90 -1.42
N LEU A 265 -3.64 -10.74 -0.79
CA LEU A 265 -4.36 -11.85 -0.17
C LEU A 265 -4.88 -12.85 -1.22
N ALA A 266 -5.50 -12.36 -2.29
CA ALA A 266 -6.09 -13.21 -3.31
C ALA A 266 -5.03 -14.01 -4.09
N LEU A 267 -3.96 -13.34 -4.55
CA LEU A 267 -2.88 -13.98 -5.30
C LEU A 267 -1.99 -14.83 -4.38
N GLY A 268 -1.52 -14.26 -3.27
CA GLY A 268 -0.47 -14.85 -2.43
C GLY A 268 -0.97 -15.89 -1.44
N VAL A 269 -2.23 -15.83 -1.00
CA VAL A 269 -2.76 -16.67 0.08
C VAL A 269 -3.92 -17.55 -0.39
N ARG A 270 -4.85 -16.99 -1.18
CA ARG A 270 -6.04 -17.71 -1.63
C ARG A 270 -5.84 -18.50 -2.92
N GLY A 271 -4.74 -18.27 -3.64
CA GLY A 271 -4.42 -18.94 -4.89
C GLY A 271 -5.41 -18.65 -6.01
N TYR A 272 -6.02 -17.46 -6.00
CA TYR A 272 -6.94 -17.04 -7.06
C TYR A 272 -6.16 -16.68 -8.32
N ASP A 273 -6.78 -16.90 -9.49
CA ASP A 273 -6.26 -16.34 -10.74
C ASP A 273 -6.29 -14.80 -10.71
N ILE A 274 -5.59 -14.17 -11.65
CA ILE A 274 -5.44 -12.71 -11.72
C ILE A 274 -6.81 -12.01 -11.83
N GLY A 275 -7.69 -12.52 -12.70
CA GLY A 275 -9.00 -11.91 -12.92
C GLY A 275 -9.90 -11.98 -11.69
N ARG A 276 -9.94 -13.14 -11.02
CA ARG A 276 -10.67 -13.31 -9.75
C ARG A 276 -10.07 -12.48 -8.62
N SER A 277 -8.74 -12.38 -8.57
CA SER A 277 -8.04 -11.53 -7.59
C SER A 277 -8.39 -10.07 -7.76
N LEU A 278 -8.42 -9.59 -9.01
CA LEU A 278 -8.79 -8.21 -9.35
C LEU A 278 -10.21 -7.87 -8.89
N ARG A 279 -11.18 -8.76 -9.17
CA ARG A 279 -12.57 -8.59 -8.71
C ARG A 279 -12.66 -8.52 -7.18
N PHE A 280 -12.04 -9.46 -6.49
CA PHE A 280 -12.02 -9.49 -5.03
C PHE A 280 -11.42 -8.20 -4.44
N ALA A 281 -10.31 -7.71 -4.99
CA ALA A 281 -9.67 -6.50 -4.53
C ALA A 281 -10.53 -5.25 -4.76
N CYS A 282 -11.20 -5.15 -5.91
CA CYS A 282 -12.15 -4.07 -6.21
C CYS A 282 -13.36 -4.07 -5.27
N GLU A 283 -13.95 -5.24 -5.00
CA GLU A 283 -15.05 -5.41 -4.05
C GLU A 283 -14.63 -4.99 -2.63
N LEU A 284 -13.47 -5.47 -2.17
CA LEU A 284 -12.96 -5.16 -0.84
C LEU A 284 -12.66 -3.67 -0.68
N ALA A 285 -12.05 -3.04 -1.68
CA ALA A 285 -11.79 -1.60 -1.68
C ALA A 285 -13.09 -0.77 -1.69
N SER A 286 -14.12 -1.26 -2.39
CA SER A 286 -15.43 -0.60 -2.45
C SER A 286 -16.16 -0.72 -1.12
N LEU A 287 -16.15 -1.90 -0.49
CA LEU A 287 -16.67 -2.11 0.85
C LEU A 287 -15.98 -1.18 1.86
N LYS A 288 -14.66 -1.01 1.74
CA LYS A 288 -13.92 -0.05 2.55
C LYS A 288 -14.38 1.39 2.34
N CYS A 289 -14.83 1.77 1.14
CA CYS A 289 -15.42 3.07 0.91
C CYS A 289 -16.76 3.28 1.65
N SER A 290 -17.45 2.20 2.05
CA SER A 290 -18.75 2.25 2.73
C SER A 290 -18.67 2.23 4.27
N GLN A 291 -17.46 2.25 4.85
CA GLN A 291 -17.25 2.27 6.30
C GLN A 291 -16.09 3.18 6.72
N TYR A 292 -16.08 3.58 8.00
CA TYR A 292 -14.94 4.28 8.60
C TYR A 292 -13.85 3.29 9.03
N GLY A 293 -12.59 3.59 8.69
CA GLY A 293 -11.45 2.76 9.07
C GLY A 293 -11.49 1.34 8.47
N PHE A 294 -10.64 0.46 8.97
CA PHE A 294 -10.40 -0.85 8.34
C PHE A 294 -10.94 -2.04 9.13
N LYS A 295 -11.40 -1.83 10.37
CA LYS A 295 -11.87 -2.91 11.24
C LYS A 295 -13.00 -3.70 10.58
N GLY A 296 -12.87 -5.03 10.56
CA GLY A 296 -13.96 -5.92 10.16
C GLY A 296 -14.16 -6.09 8.64
N LEU A 297 -13.25 -5.58 7.80
CA LEU A 297 -13.42 -5.55 6.34
C LEU A 297 -13.50 -6.95 5.74
N LEU A 298 -12.57 -7.84 6.10
CA LEU A 298 -12.55 -9.19 5.53
C LEU A 298 -13.70 -10.08 6.02
N GLN A 299 -14.21 -9.85 7.23
CA GLN A 299 -15.40 -10.56 7.73
C GLN A 299 -16.66 -10.11 6.99
N SER A 300 -16.73 -8.83 6.61
CA SER A 300 -17.89 -8.24 5.95
C SER A 300 -18.06 -8.73 4.51
N ILE A 301 -16.96 -8.92 3.77
CA ILE A 301 -17.02 -9.48 2.41
C ILE A 301 -17.42 -10.97 2.39
N SER A 302 -17.04 -11.73 3.44
CA SER A 302 -17.34 -13.17 3.53
C SER A 302 -18.80 -13.48 3.89
N ARG A 303 -19.58 -12.46 4.31
CA ARG A 303 -21.02 -12.57 4.62
C ARG A 303 -21.91 -12.14 3.46
N GLY A 304 -21.34 -11.57 2.41
CA GLY A 304 -22.06 -11.04 1.23
C GLY A 304 -22.04 -11.96 0.00
N THR A 305 -21.44 -13.15 0.12
CA THR A 305 -21.42 -14.22 -0.89
C THR A 305 -22.18 -15.43 -0.38
#